data_AF-A0A9D4C8K0-F1
#
_entry.id   AF-A0A9D4C8K0-F1
#
_cell.length_a   1.000
_cell.length_b   1.000
_cell.length_c   1.000
_cell.angle_alpha   90.00
_cell.angle_beta   90.00
_cell.angle_gamma   90.00
#
_symmetry.space_group_name_H-M   'P 1'
#
loop_
_entity.id
_entity.type
_entity.pdbx_description
1 polymer ?
#
loop_
_entity_poly.entity_id
_entity_poly.type
_entity_poly.pdbx_seq_one_letter_code
_entity_poly.pdbx_strand_id
1 'polypeptide(L)'
;MEGDITDREKRLRRRGVLRDEVNRIANERELERIKQRDRDIEMKQLSELERQRIEQIEKRRKASHDKDEVNRLKEEEKLRQKQDDDQIRELKERRKALELEVHRMRETGIGIEFENDDEQGACGYEYRSGKRITEYQRDFDIYERNTDRGHTLITVDEYDKLDQLSNRFEGLSMWSNASEDTVDKELKWLDDKALQENCLNKVNSGDRIKMEREKVREHDDYGTRDKDQCDDELEDITNLEEQIVMMKLREMEMVKTIQMKTQLKEMKENERLREERKRIQTLRKQRSELEQSLFDKETIISQFDNEERLREERKRIQTLMKQRSELEQSLFDKETIISQFDNQPTRKQYHHVNKEEAKDSVDNNHKTFMIKPNIPKFSDPNQFNEWKVEIESILESNIYHKEILRQAIRNAISGKPRKVLTTLRPTATSEEILQTLESNYGDIKSGEKLMEEYYNAQQEKDEDISAWGIRLEEIIQKKREDRLHSTMLDSTKNPHIPYTK
;
A
#
# COMPACT_ATOMS: atom_id res chain seq x y z
N MET A 1 20.98 25.41 -5.62
CA MET A 1 21.17 24.05 -5.06
C MET A 1 22.49 23.42 -5.48
N GLU A 2 22.95 23.54 -6.74
CA GLU A 2 24.24 22.97 -7.16
C GLU A 2 25.47 23.58 -6.46
N GLY A 3 25.42 24.86 -6.05
CA GLY A 3 26.51 25.54 -5.33
C GLY A 3 26.80 24.97 -3.93
N ASP A 4 25.79 24.90 -3.06
CA ASP A 4 25.97 24.53 -1.65
C ASP A 4 26.41 23.08 -1.43
N ILE A 5 26.05 22.18 -2.34
CA ILE A 5 26.36 20.75 -2.21
C ILE A 5 27.83 20.49 -2.56
N THR A 6 28.42 21.24 -3.50
CA THR A 6 29.84 21.09 -3.86
C THR A 6 30.79 21.49 -2.72
N ASP A 7 30.38 22.44 -1.88
CA ASP A 7 31.15 22.85 -0.71
C ASP A 7 31.02 21.86 0.44
N ARG A 8 29.86 21.21 0.61
CA ARG A 8 29.70 20.08 1.53
C ARG A 8 30.63 18.93 1.13
N GLU A 9 30.68 18.59 -0.16
CA GLU A 9 31.52 17.52 -0.73
C GLU A 9 33.04 17.79 -0.58
N LYS A 10 33.45 19.07 -0.65
CA LYS A 10 34.83 19.49 -0.39
C LYS A 10 35.18 19.44 1.10
N ARG A 11 34.25 19.78 2.01
CA ARG A 11 34.46 19.76 3.47
C ARG A 11 34.55 18.34 4.01
N LEU A 12 33.51 17.56 3.76
CA LEU A 12 33.62 16.37 2.94
C LEU A 12 34.96 15.65 3.01
N ARG A 13 35.62 15.59 1.83
CA ARG A 13 36.95 15.04 1.52
C ARG A 13 38.11 15.42 2.46
N ARG A 14 38.01 16.50 3.23
CA ARG A 14 39.09 16.92 4.16
C ARG A 14 39.10 16.16 5.48
N ARG A 15 38.00 15.48 5.87
CA ARG A 15 37.85 14.83 7.19
C ARG A 15 38.21 13.34 7.27
N GLY A 16 38.77 12.72 6.22
CA GLY A 16 39.16 11.29 6.24
C GLY A 16 38.03 10.23 6.25
N VAL A 17 36.78 10.58 6.55
CA VAL A 17 35.58 9.69 6.64
C VAL A 17 35.05 9.17 5.25
N LEU A 18 35.82 9.23 4.16
CA LEU A 18 35.23 9.68 2.87
C LEU A 18 35.48 8.81 1.65
N ARG A 19 35.18 7.52 1.75
CA ARG A 19 34.97 6.75 0.53
C ARG A 19 33.51 6.37 0.41
N ASP A 20 32.94 5.83 1.46
CA ASP A 20 31.58 5.28 1.41
C ASP A 20 30.51 6.37 1.34
N GLU A 21 30.67 7.46 2.09
CA GLU A 21 29.73 8.60 2.03
C GLU A 21 29.79 9.35 0.68
N VAL A 22 30.99 9.48 0.12
CA VAL A 22 31.18 10.09 -1.21
C VAL A 22 30.56 9.20 -2.29
N ASN A 23 30.72 7.87 -2.17
CA ASN A 23 30.09 6.90 -3.06
C ASN A 23 28.55 6.91 -2.92
N ARG A 24 28.02 7.05 -1.70
CA ARG A 24 26.57 7.17 -1.46
C ARG A 24 25.99 8.38 -2.16
N ILE A 25 26.57 9.56 -1.96
CA ILE A 25 26.14 10.81 -2.62
C ILE A 25 26.26 10.70 -4.15
N ALA A 26 27.33 10.06 -4.65
CA ALA A 26 27.50 9.84 -6.09
C ALA A 26 26.41 8.91 -6.66
N ASN A 27 26.06 7.83 -5.94
CA ASN A 27 25.01 6.89 -6.33
C ASN A 27 23.62 7.54 -6.30
N GLU A 28 23.33 8.36 -5.28
CA GLU A 28 22.07 9.12 -5.21
C GLU A 28 21.92 10.10 -6.38
N ARG A 29 23.00 10.77 -6.78
CA ARG A 29 23.00 11.65 -7.97
C ARG A 29 22.73 10.87 -9.25
N GLU A 30 23.33 9.69 -9.40
CA GLU A 30 23.11 8.88 -10.59
C GLU A 30 21.68 8.32 -10.63
N LEU A 31 21.13 7.93 -9.48
CA LEU A 31 19.74 7.51 -9.37
C LEU A 31 18.77 8.64 -9.75
N GLU A 32 19.01 9.88 -9.29
CA GLU A 32 18.14 11.02 -9.65
C GLU A 32 18.26 11.38 -11.15
N ARG A 33 19.45 11.22 -11.75
CA ARG A 33 19.63 11.37 -13.21
C ARG A 33 18.88 10.30 -13.98
N ILE A 34 18.88 9.05 -13.52
CA ILE A 34 18.10 7.96 -14.13
C ILE A 34 16.61 8.29 -14.07
N LYS A 35 16.10 8.65 -12.88
CA LYS A 35 14.69 9.07 -12.71
C LYS A 35 14.32 10.23 -13.63
N GLN A 36 15.22 11.20 -13.79
CA GLN A 36 14.97 12.33 -14.71
C GLN A 36 14.91 11.87 -16.17
N ARG A 37 15.82 10.99 -16.62
CA ARG A 37 15.77 10.43 -17.98
C ARG A 37 14.49 9.62 -18.21
N ASP A 38 14.05 8.84 -17.23
CA ASP A 38 12.80 8.06 -17.32
C ASP A 38 11.59 9.00 -17.47
N ARG A 39 11.51 10.06 -16.65
CA ARG A 39 10.48 11.12 -16.80
C ARG A 39 10.52 11.76 -18.19
N ASP A 40 11.70 12.05 -18.72
CA ASP A 40 11.84 12.66 -20.05
C ASP A 40 11.44 11.68 -21.18
N ILE A 41 11.71 10.37 -21.02
CA ILE A 41 11.28 9.32 -21.95
C ILE A 41 9.75 9.18 -21.94
N GLU A 42 9.14 9.11 -20.75
CA GLU A 42 7.68 9.06 -20.60
C GLU A 42 7.01 10.27 -21.25
N MET A 43 7.53 11.48 -21.01
CA MET A 43 7.02 12.71 -21.62
C MET A 43 7.13 12.69 -23.15
N LYS A 44 8.21 12.15 -23.71
CA LYS A 44 8.36 11.97 -25.17
C LYS A 44 7.37 10.95 -25.74
N GLN A 45 7.16 9.83 -25.06
CA GLN A 45 6.20 8.80 -25.48
C GLN A 45 4.76 9.33 -25.45
N LEU A 46 4.38 10.06 -24.40
CA LEU A 46 3.07 10.71 -24.31
C LEU A 46 2.87 11.73 -25.43
N SER A 47 3.88 12.57 -25.70
CA SER A 47 3.83 13.56 -26.78
C SER A 47 3.68 12.91 -28.16
N GLU A 48 4.32 11.76 -28.39
CA GLU A 48 4.22 11.02 -29.65
C GLU A 48 2.84 10.35 -29.83
N LEU A 49 2.31 9.74 -28.76
CA LEU A 49 0.94 9.20 -28.76
C LEU A 49 -0.10 10.27 -29.05
N GLU A 50 0.07 11.47 -28.48
CA GLU A 50 -0.81 12.60 -28.72
C GLU A 50 -0.73 13.08 -30.17
N ARG A 51 0.47 13.15 -30.77
CA ARG A 51 0.63 13.44 -32.20
C ARG A 51 -0.08 12.42 -33.09
N GLN A 52 0.09 11.13 -32.82
CA GLN A 52 -0.57 10.06 -33.59
C GLN A 52 -2.10 10.17 -33.49
N ARG A 53 -2.61 10.51 -32.30
CA ARG A 53 -4.04 10.71 -32.08
C ARG A 53 -4.59 11.90 -32.87
N ILE A 54 -3.89 13.03 -32.85
CA ILE A 54 -4.25 14.22 -33.65
C ILE A 54 -4.27 13.86 -35.13
N GLU A 55 -3.24 13.16 -35.62
CA GLU A 55 -3.17 12.72 -37.02
C GLU A 55 -4.35 11.80 -37.41
N GLN A 56 -4.76 10.88 -36.54
CA GLN A 56 -5.94 10.05 -36.76
C GLN A 56 -7.23 10.86 -36.83
N ILE A 57 -7.39 11.87 -35.97
CA ILE A 57 -8.55 12.77 -35.99
C ILE A 57 -8.59 13.57 -37.30
N GLU A 58 -7.45 14.10 -37.75
CA GLU A 58 -7.36 14.80 -39.03
C GLU A 58 -7.68 13.91 -40.22
N LYS A 59 -7.21 12.65 -40.22
CA LYS A 59 -7.55 11.66 -41.25
C LYS A 59 -9.07 11.41 -41.29
N ARG A 60 -9.71 11.25 -40.14
CA ARG A 60 -11.18 11.11 -40.04
C ARG A 60 -11.92 12.34 -40.54
N ARG A 61 -11.45 13.54 -40.17
CA ARG A 61 -12.02 14.82 -40.64
C ARG A 61 -11.94 14.96 -42.16
N LYS A 62 -10.83 14.56 -42.78
CA LYS A 62 -10.66 14.61 -44.25
C LYS A 62 -11.50 13.55 -44.97
N ALA A 63 -11.71 12.39 -44.36
CA ALA A 63 -12.48 11.30 -44.93
C ALA A 63 -14.00 11.54 -44.84
N SER A 64 -14.48 12.26 -43.83
CA SER A 64 -15.90 12.55 -43.66
C SER A 64 -16.35 13.69 -44.58
N HIS A 65 -17.25 13.40 -45.52
CA HIS A 65 -17.99 14.40 -46.31
C HIS A 65 -19.25 14.91 -45.58
N ASP A 66 -19.52 14.40 -44.37
CA ASP A 66 -20.68 14.76 -43.58
C ASP A 66 -20.38 15.99 -42.70
N LYS A 67 -21.07 17.10 -43.00
CA LYS A 67 -20.93 18.38 -42.30
C LYS A 67 -21.30 18.26 -40.82
N ASP A 68 -22.23 17.36 -40.48
CA ASP A 68 -22.70 17.17 -39.10
C ASP A 68 -21.67 16.39 -38.26
N GLU A 69 -20.99 15.42 -38.86
CA GLU A 69 -19.88 14.72 -38.20
C GLU A 69 -18.69 15.65 -37.95
N VAL A 70 -18.37 16.53 -38.91
CA VAL A 70 -17.31 17.55 -38.73
C VAL A 70 -17.66 18.51 -37.59
N ASN A 71 -18.92 18.93 -37.47
CA ASN A 71 -19.36 19.80 -36.37
C ASN A 71 -19.30 19.09 -35.01
N ARG A 72 -19.73 17.82 -34.93
CA ARG A 72 -19.61 17.01 -33.70
C ARG A 72 -18.15 16.88 -33.26
N LEU A 73 -17.24 16.57 -34.19
CA LEU A 73 -15.81 16.46 -33.90
C LEU A 73 -15.17 17.79 -33.47
N LYS A 74 -15.72 18.94 -33.88
CA LYS A 74 -15.26 20.25 -33.43
C LYS A 74 -15.72 20.56 -32.00
N GLU A 75 -16.96 20.23 -31.65
CA GLU A 75 -17.46 20.42 -30.29
C GLU A 75 -16.78 19.48 -29.29
N GLU A 76 -16.49 18.23 -29.68
CA GLU A 76 -15.68 17.32 -28.87
C GLU A 76 -14.26 17.85 -28.62
N GLU A 77 -13.62 18.43 -29.64
CA GLU A 77 -12.28 19.03 -29.51
C GLU A 77 -12.30 20.24 -28.56
N LYS A 78 -13.30 21.12 -28.65
CA LYS A 78 -13.48 22.23 -27.71
C LYS A 78 -13.68 21.76 -26.27
N LEU A 79 -14.47 20.69 -26.08
CA LEU A 79 -14.72 20.14 -24.75
C LEU A 79 -13.44 19.56 -24.15
N ARG A 80 -12.64 18.85 -24.95
CA ARG A 80 -11.32 18.33 -24.52
C ARG A 80 -10.36 19.45 -24.16
N GLN A 81 -10.22 20.46 -25.02
CA GLN A 81 -9.36 21.62 -24.76
C GLN A 81 -9.73 22.29 -23.43
N LYS A 82 -11.03 22.45 -23.16
CA LYS A 82 -11.51 23.00 -21.89
C LYS A 82 -11.13 22.12 -20.69
N GLN A 83 -11.23 20.80 -20.81
CA GLN A 83 -10.82 19.87 -19.75
C GLN A 83 -9.32 19.96 -19.47
N ASP A 84 -8.50 20.02 -20.52
CA ASP A 84 -7.05 20.13 -20.39
C ASP A 84 -6.66 21.48 -19.75
N ASP A 85 -7.30 22.58 -20.14
CA ASP A 85 -7.10 23.90 -19.55
C ASP A 85 -7.50 23.94 -18.05
N ASP A 86 -8.56 23.25 -17.67
CA ASP A 86 -9.00 23.13 -16.27
C ASP A 86 -8.01 22.28 -15.45
N GLN A 87 -7.48 21.18 -16.00
CA GLN A 87 -6.43 20.38 -15.34
C GLN A 87 -5.12 21.16 -15.16
N ILE A 88 -4.70 21.91 -16.18
CA ILE A 88 -3.51 22.77 -16.11
C ILE A 88 -3.70 23.84 -15.02
N ARG A 89 -4.91 24.39 -14.88
CA ARG A 89 -5.23 25.35 -13.82
C ARG A 89 -5.11 24.74 -12.43
N GLU A 90 -5.69 23.56 -12.22
CA GLU A 90 -5.62 22.81 -10.96
C GLU A 90 -4.16 22.50 -10.57
N LEU A 91 -3.34 22.04 -11.51
CA LEU A 91 -1.93 21.76 -11.28
C LEU A 91 -1.13 23.03 -10.92
N LYS A 92 -1.42 24.17 -11.56
CA LYS A 92 -0.80 25.45 -11.20
C LYS A 92 -1.17 25.90 -9.80
N GLU A 93 -2.42 25.75 -9.40
CA GLU A 93 -2.89 26.07 -8.04
C GLU A 93 -2.22 25.17 -6.99
N ARG A 94 -2.14 23.86 -7.26
CA ARG A 94 -1.46 22.90 -6.37
C ARG A 94 0.03 23.20 -6.23
N ARG A 95 0.71 23.56 -7.33
CA ARG A 95 2.10 23.99 -7.28
C ARG A 95 2.27 25.25 -6.43
N LYS A 96 1.41 26.25 -6.60
CA LYS A 96 1.43 27.49 -5.80
C LYS A 96 1.22 27.20 -4.30
N ALA A 97 0.33 26.25 -3.96
CA ALA A 97 0.11 25.81 -2.58
C ALA A 97 1.36 25.13 -1.99
N LEU A 98 2.04 24.28 -2.75
CA LEU A 98 3.29 23.65 -2.32
C LEU A 98 4.43 24.67 -2.15
N GLU A 99 4.53 25.64 -3.06
CA GLU A 99 5.53 26.72 -2.95
C GLU A 99 5.30 27.57 -1.69
N LEU A 100 4.04 27.87 -1.36
CA LEU A 100 3.67 28.54 -0.09
C LEU A 100 4.02 27.68 1.14
N GLU A 101 3.81 26.37 1.07
CA GLU A 101 4.16 25.46 2.17
C GLU A 101 5.67 25.39 2.41
N VAL A 102 6.46 25.30 1.34
CA VAL A 102 7.93 25.37 1.42
C VAL A 102 8.40 26.71 2.00
N HIS A 103 7.73 27.82 1.66
CA HIS A 103 8.03 29.11 2.25
C HIS A 103 7.75 29.13 3.76
N ARG A 104 6.59 28.62 4.19
CA ARG A 104 6.22 28.51 5.60
C ARG A 104 7.20 27.64 6.40
N MET A 105 7.61 26.50 5.85
CA MET A 105 8.63 25.65 6.47
C MET A 105 9.97 26.37 6.66
N ARG A 106 10.34 27.29 5.74
CA ARG A 106 11.55 28.11 5.89
C ARG A 106 11.39 29.20 6.94
N GLU A 107 10.24 29.85 7.01
CA GLU A 107 9.98 30.95 7.98
C GLU A 107 9.85 30.45 9.41
N THR A 108 9.29 29.26 9.61
CA THR A 108 9.13 28.65 10.95
C THR A 108 10.44 28.17 11.56
N GLY A 109 11.57 28.24 10.83
CA GLY A 109 12.89 27.89 11.38
C GLY A 109 13.01 26.42 11.78
N ILE A 110 12.07 25.57 11.38
CA ILE A 110 12.16 24.11 11.52
C ILE A 110 13.15 23.62 10.48
N GLY A 111 14.43 23.92 10.71
CA GLY A 111 15.52 23.16 10.15
C GLY A 111 15.36 21.74 10.69
N ILE A 112 15.21 20.78 9.78
CA ILE A 112 15.40 19.36 10.13
C ILE A 112 16.88 19.25 10.51
N GLU A 113 17.18 19.48 11.79
CA GLU A 113 18.46 19.11 12.37
C GLU A 113 18.49 17.59 12.35
N PHE A 114 19.23 17.03 11.40
CA PHE A 114 19.60 15.63 11.43
C PHE A 114 20.54 15.46 12.62
N GLU A 115 20.01 14.97 13.74
CA GLU A 115 20.80 14.39 14.82
C GLU A 115 21.64 13.26 14.20
N ASN A 116 22.95 13.52 14.05
CA ASN A 116 23.89 12.45 13.75
C ASN A 116 24.33 11.89 15.11
N ASP A 117 23.80 10.72 15.47
CA ASP A 117 24.17 9.94 16.65
C ASP A 117 25.54 9.26 16.48
N ASP A 118 26.59 10.02 16.19
CA ASP A 118 27.96 9.52 16.13
C ASP A 118 28.88 10.31 17.09
N GLU A 119 28.69 10.14 18.41
CA GLU A 119 29.74 10.48 19.38
C GLU A 119 29.89 9.39 20.46
N GLN A 120 30.72 8.38 20.15
CA GLN A 120 31.59 7.74 21.13
C GLN A 120 33.04 7.80 20.62
N GLY A 121 33.92 8.55 21.30
CA GLY A 121 35.37 8.40 21.12
C GLY A 121 36.20 9.67 21.26
N ALA A 122 36.73 9.86 22.46
CA ALA A 122 37.84 10.74 22.89
C ALA A 122 38.86 11.22 21.82
N CYS A 123 39.22 12.51 21.85
CA CYS A 123 40.51 12.98 22.41
C CYS A 123 40.55 14.51 22.46
N GLY A 124 41.21 15.06 23.49
CA GLY A 124 41.34 16.50 23.69
C GLY A 124 42.35 17.15 22.77
N TYR A 125 42.06 18.39 22.37
CA TYR A 125 43.05 19.43 22.10
C TYR A 125 42.46 20.79 22.47
N GLU A 126 43.11 21.48 23.41
CA GLU A 126 42.91 22.89 23.68
C GLU A 126 43.25 23.72 22.45
N TYR A 127 42.35 24.58 22.00
CA TYR A 127 42.71 25.84 21.37
C TYR A 127 41.74 26.95 21.81
N ARG A 128 42.32 27.96 22.47
CA ARG A 128 41.66 29.21 22.87
C ARG A 128 41.25 30.01 21.65
N SER A 129 39.98 30.42 21.59
CA SER A 129 39.60 31.79 21.19
C SER A 129 38.15 32.14 21.55
N GLY A 130 37.98 33.02 22.55
CA GLY A 130 37.09 34.18 22.42
C GLY A 130 35.57 34.05 22.62
N LYS A 131 35.14 34.40 23.84
CA LYS A 131 33.97 35.24 24.19
C LYS A 131 32.53 34.67 24.11
N ARG A 132 31.89 34.72 25.30
CA ARG A 132 30.46 34.65 25.67
C ARG A 132 29.87 33.25 25.53
N ILE A 133 29.29 32.63 26.55
CA ILE A 133 28.21 33.09 27.43
C ILE A 133 28.41 32.46 28.82
N THR A 134 28.21 33.27 29.87
CA THR A 134 28.22 32.91 31.29
C THR A 134 26.84 32.45 31.75
N GLU A 135 26.82 31.70 32.86
CA GLU A 135 25.65 31.22 33.64
C GLU A 135 25.03 29.90 33.19
N TYR A 136 25.63 28.77 33.59
CA TYR A 136 24.92 27.53 33.97
C TYR A 136 25.84 26.55 34.72
N GLN A 137 26.69 27.09 35.62
CA GLN A 137 27.63 26.26 36.39
C GLN A 137 27.83 26.81 37.81
N ARG A 138 26.70 27.03 38.48
CA ARG A 138 26.67 27.36 39.91
C ARG A 138 25.68 26.55 40.75
N ASP A 139 24.82 25.74 40.12
CA ASP A 139 23.69 25.13 40.82
C ASP A 139 23.87 23.64 41.15
N PHE A 140 25.03 23.05 40.85
CA PHE A 140 25.29 21.63 41.18
C PHE A 140 26.04 21.42 42.50
N ASP A 141 26.65 22.47 43.08
CA ASP A 141 27.44 22.35 44.33
C ASP A 141 26.69 22.80 45.61
N ILE A 142 25.37 23.06 45.53
CA ILE A 142 24.55 23.49 46.68
C ILE A 142 23.62 22.38 47.20
N TYR A 143 23.54 21.23 46.52
CA TYR A 143 22.60 20.17 46.91
C TYR A 143 23.13 19.14 47.93
N GLU A 144 24.36 19.29 48.43
CA GLU A 144 24.96 18.31 49.35
C GLU A 144 25.37 18.88 50.72
N ARG A 145 24.70 19.94 51.22
CA ARG A 145 25.01 20.48 52.56
C ARG A 145 23.88 20.91 53.49
N ASN A 146 22.61 20.78 53.14
CA ASN A 146 21.51 21.22 54.02
C ASN A 146 20.51 20.11 54.34
N THR A 147 20.99 18.99 54.87
CA THR A 147 20.21 18.15 55.77
C THR A 147 20.75 18.34 57.17
N ASP A 148 20.38 19.46 57.80
CA ASP A 148 20.14 19.54 59.24
C ASP A 148 19.67 20.94 59.61
N ARG A 149 18.62 20.97 60.45
CA ARG A 149 17.95 22.12 61.09
C ARG A 149 16.75 22.68 60.33
N GLY A 150 15.57 22.20 60.74
CA GLY A 150 14.31 22.83 60.42
C GLY A 150 14.20 24.21 61.06
N HIS A 151 13.69 25.15 60.27
CA HIS A 151 12.82 26.26 60.70
C HIS A 151 12.13 26.81 59.45
N THR A 152 10.81 26.88 59.49
CA THR A 152 9.93 27.36 58.42
C THR A 152 9.88 28.90 58.46
N LEU A 153 10.23 29.54 57.35
CA LEU A 153 9.92 30.95 57.07
C LEU A 153 9.57 31.05 55.58
N ILE A 154 8.34 31.48 55.30
CA ILE A 154 7.83 31.74 53.95
C ILE A 154 8.46 33.05 53.47
N THR A 155 9.13 33.03 52.33
CA THR A 155 9.71 34.22 51.68
C THR A 155 8.98 34.56 50.38
N VAL A 156 9.12 35.84 50.01
CA VAL A 156 8.50 36.63 48.92
C VAL A 156 8.56 36.02 47.49
N ASP A 157 9.14 34.82 47.32
CA ASP A 157 9.33 34.14 46.03
C ASP A 157 8.05 33.52 45.43
N GLU A 158 6.93 33.52 46.15
CA GLU A 158 5.65 32.99 45.66
C GLU A 158 4.86 34.02 44.84
N TYR A 159 5.09 35.32 45.06
CA TYR A 159 4.42 36.39 44.31
C TYR A 159 5.00 36.57 42.89
N ASP A 160 6.31 36.45 42.73
CA ASP A 160 6.97 36.53 41.40
C ASP A 160 6.61 35.34 40.50
N LYS A 161 6.25 34.19 41.09
CA LYS A 161 5.78 33.01 40.32
C LYS A 161 4.36 33.20 39.79
N LEU A 162 3.51 33.94 40.51
CA LEU A 162 2.15 34.28 40.05
C LEU A 162 2.18 35.34 38.94
N ASP A 163 3.09 36.31 39.00
CA ASP A 163 3.25 37.34 37.97
C ASP A 163 3.86 36.77 36.67
N GLN A 164 4.76 35.78 36.78
CA GLN A 164 5.26 35.01 35.63
C GLN A 164 4.19 34.13 34.97
N LEU A 165 3.22 33.61 35.73
CA LEU A 165 2.09 32.85 35.19
C LEU A 165 1.05 33.75 34.51
N SER A 166 0.82 34.95 35.04
CA SER A 166 -0.04 35.97 34.43
C SER A 166 0.48 36.42 33.06
N ASN A 167 1.79 36.71 32.98
CA ASN A 167 2.44 37.10 31.72
C ASN A 167 2.50 35.96 30.67
N ARG A 168 2.43 34.69 31.11
CA ARG A 168 2.39 33.53 30.21
C ARG A 168 0.99 33.29 29.63
N PHE A 169 -0.06 33.79 30.29
CA PHE A 169 -1.45 33.70 29.83
C PHE A 169 -1.78 34.75 28.74
N GLU A 170 -1.19 35.95 28.77
CA GLU A 170 -1.35 36.95 27.70
C GLU A 170 -0.72 36.50 26.36
N GLY A 171 0.28 35.61 26.41
CA GLY A 171 0.92 34.99 25.25
C GLY A 171 0.01 34.06 24.43
N LEU A 172 -1.13 33.59 24.99
CA LEU A 172 -2.07 32.70 24.28
C LEU A 172 -2.84 33.41 23.16
N SER A 173 -2.88 34.74 23.15
CA SER A 173 -3.47 35.52 22.06
C SER A 173 -2.67 35.48 20.74
N MET A 174 -1.41 35.02 20.79
CA MET A 174 -0.51 34.94 19.62
C MET A 174 -0.50 33.56 18.92
N TRP A 175 -1.32 32.61 19.36
CA TRP A 175 -1.26 31.20 18.92
C TRP A 175 -2.20 30.86 17.76
N SER A 176 -2.64 31.84 16.97
CA SER A 176 -3.55 31.62 15.84
C SER A 176 -2.97 30.75 14.72
N ASN A 177 -1.66 30.50 14.70
CA ASN A 177 -0.96 29.77 13.63
C ASN A 177 -0.10 28.57 14.10
N ALA A 178 -0.26 28.09 15.35
CA ALA A 178 0.46 26.90 15.81
C ALA A 178 -0.02 25.63 15.07
N SER A 179 0.90 24.70 14.80
CA SER A 179 0.55 23.42 14.17
C SER A 179 -0.35 22.59 15.08
N GLU A 180 -1.26 21.80 14.49
CA GLU A 180 -2.25 21.00 15.22
C GLU A 180 -1.61 20.07 16.26
N ASP A 181 -0.46 19.47 15.94
CA ASP A 181 0.30 18.63 16.87
C ASP A 181 0.88 19.41 18.07
N THR A 182 1.24 20.68 17.88
CA THR A 182 1.76 21.53 18.96
C THR A 182 0.63 21.93 19.91
N VAL A 183 -0.54 22.24 19.35
CA VAL A 183 -1.75 22.55 20.12
C VAL A 183 -2.22 21.32 20.89
N ASP A 184 -2.21 20.13 20.27
CA ASP A 184 -2.65 18.89 20.91
C ASP A 184 -1.67 18.44 22.02
N LYS A 185 -0.34 18.63 21.85
CA LYS A 185 0.65 18.35 22.91
C LYS A 185 0.50 19.30 24.10
N GLU A 186 0.27 20.59 23.84
CA GLU A 186 0.15 21.57 24.92
C GLU A 186 -1.19 21.49 25.64
N LEU A 187 -2.28 21.17 24.92
CA LEU A 187 -3.56 20.83 25.52
C LEU A 187 -3.46 19.60 26.40
N LYS A 188 -2.75 18.56 25.96
CA LYS A 188 -2.50 17.37 26.77
C LYS A 188 -1.69 17.68 28.03
N TRP A 189 -0.64 18.51 27.91
CA TRP A 189 0.14 18.96 29.07
C TRP A 189 -0.68 19.79 30.06
N LEU A 190 -1.56 20.68 29.54
CA LEU A 190 -2.47 21.47 30.36
C LEU A 190 -3.52 20.59 31.04
N ASP A 191 -4.07 19.59 30.37
CA ASP A 191 -4.99 18.61 30.96
C ASP A 191 -4.30 17.79 32.06
N ASP A 192 -3.09 17.28 31.80
CA ASP A 192 -2.30 16.50 32.76
C ASP A 192 -1.94 17.34 33.99
N LYS A 193 -1.56 18.61 33.79
CA LYS A 193 -1.21 19.54 34.87
C LYS A 193 -2.43 20.04 35.64
N ALA A 194 -3.54 20.33 34.95
CA ALA A 194 -4.80 20.72 35.58
C ALA A 194 -5.41 19.56 36.39
N LEU A 195 -5.24 18.31 35.96
CA LEU A 195 -5.57 17.12 36.76
C LEU A 195 -4.70 17.04 38.01
N GLN A 196 -3.39 17.28 37.87
CA GLN A 196 -2.45 17.21 38.98
C GLN A 196 -2.72 18.31 40.04
N GLU A 197 -2.97 19.55 39.61
CA GLU A 197 -3.28 20.67 40.52
C GLU A 197 -4.70 20.59 41.10
N ASN A 198 -5.70 20.10 40.36
CA ASN A 198 -7.05 19.87 40.90
C ASN A 198 -7.06 18.80 41.99
N CYS A 199 -6.24 17.74 41.86
CA CYS A 199 -6.16 16.70 42.89
C CYS A 199 -5.53 17.20 44.20
N LEU A 200 -4.66 18.21 44.13
CA LEU A 200 -3.98 18.79 45.30
C LEU A 200 -4.77 19.93 45.96
N ASN A 201 -5.52 20.73 45.19
CA ASN A 201 -6.17 21.95 45.71
C ASN A 201 -7.67 21.83 46.03
N LYS A 202 -8.41 20.87 45.45
CA LYS A 202 -9.87 20.73 45.70
C LYS A 202 -10.22 20.26 47.12
N VAL A 203 -9.28 19.62 47.82
CA VAL A 203 -9.55 19.05 49.15
C VAL A 203 -9.39 20.07 50.28
N ASN A 204 -8.70 21.21 50.06
CA ASN A 204 -8.31 22.06 51.20
C ASN A 204 -8.88 23.48 51.24
N SER A 205 -9.38 24.07 50.14
CA SER A 205 -9.79 25.49 50.17
C SER A 205 -11.11 25.73 50.91
N GLY A 206 -12.11 24.86 50.71
CA GLY A 206 -13.40 24.95 51.40
C GLY A 206 -13.28 24.65 52.90
N ASP A 207 -12.51 23.62 53.25
CA ASP A 207 -12.28 23.24 54.65
C ASP A 207 -11.40 24.26 55.38
N ARG A 208 -10.44 24.89 54.70
CA ARG A 208 -9.63 25.98 55.27
C ARG A 208 -10.46 27.24 55.52
N ILE A 209 -11.33 27.65 54.59
CA ILE A 209 -12.24 28.80 54.81
C ILE A 209 -13.22 28.52 55.94
N LYS A 210 -13.76 27.29 56.00
CA LYS A 210 -14.63 26.87 57.08
C LYS A 210 -13.91 26.90 58.43
N MET A 211 -12.66 26.43 58.48
CA MET A 211 -11.81 26.44 59.67
C MET A 211 -11.46 27.85 60.13
N GLU A 212 -11.08 28.76 59.22
CA GLU A 212 -10.79 30.16 59.58
C GLU A 212 -12.05 30.90 60.08
N ARG A 213 -13.21 30.65 59.47
CA ARG A 213 -14.50 31.16 59.97
C ARG A 213 -14.91 30.62 61.34
N GLU A 214 -14.46 29.41 61.68
CA GLU A 214 -14.71 28.77 62.96
C GLU A 214 -13.76 29.31 64.03
N LYS A 215 -12.49 29.55 63.70
CA LYS A 215 -11.52 30.25 64.56
C LYS A 215 -11.96 31.67 64.92
N VAL A 216 -12.44 32.45 63.94
CA VAL A 216 -12.94 33.81 64.18
C VAL A 216 -14.15 33.76 65.14
N ARG A 217 -15.06 32.79 64.97
CA ARG A 217 -16.21 32.58 65.87
C ARG A 217 -15.82 32.16 67.29
N GLU A 218 -14.84 31.26 67.45
CA GLU A 218 -14.36 30.81 68.76
C GLU A 218 -13.65 31.93 69.55
N HIS A 219 -13.06 32.92 68.87
CA HIS A 219 -12.37 34.02 69.51
C HIS A 219 -13.29 35.14 70.03
N ASP A 220 -14.50 35.31 69.46
CA ASP A 220 -15.48 36.30 69.93
C ASP A 220 -16.03 35.97 71.34
N ASP A 221 -16.05 34.70 71.73
CA ASP A 221 -16.55 34.25 73.05
C ASP A 221 -15.64 34.64 74.23
N TYR A 222 -14.38 35.05 73.98
CA TYR A 222 -13.41 35.39 75.02
C TYR A 222 -13.25 36.89 75.33
N GLY A 223 -14.00 37.78 74.66
CA GLY A 223 -14.23 39.18 75.09
C GLY A 223 -13.01 40.11 75.16
N THR A 224 -11.84 39.72 74.65
CA THR A 224 -10.58 40.51 74.76
C THR A 224 -10.02 41.01 73.45
N ARG A 225 -10.69 40.81 72.31
CA ARG A 225 -10.19 41.23 70.98
C ARG A 225 -10.78 42.58 70.57
N ASP A 226 -9.93 43.44 70.02
CA ASP A 226 -10.29 44.77 69.54
C ASP A 226 -11.19 44.62 68.30
N LYS A 227 -12.39 45.22 68.31
CA LYS A 227 -13.41 44.99 67.26
C LYS A 227 -12.90 45.30 65.86
N ASP A 228 -12.04 46.32 65.75
CA ASP A 228 -11.50 46.78 64.48
C ASP A 228 -10.62 45.70 63.81
N GLN A 229 -9.96 44.82 64.57
CA GLN A 229 -9.18 43.71 64.01
C GLN A 229 -10.05 42.58 63.45
N CYS A 230 -11.25 42.36 64.01
CA CYS A 230 -12.17 41.34 63.51
C CYS A 230 -12.81 41.75 62.18
N ASP A 231 -13.06 43.07 61.99
CA ASP A 231 -13.64 43.59 60.75
C ASP A 231 -12.67 43.48 59.57
N ASP A 232 -11.37 43.76 59.78
CA ASP A 232 -10.32 43.59 58.75
C ASP A 232 -10.17 42.10 58.33
N GLU A 233 -10.17 41.16 59.29
CA GLU A 233 -10.09 39.71 59.01
C GLU A 233 -11.33 39.21 58.24
N LEU A 234 -12.51 39.79 58.51
CA LEU A 234 -13.74 39.44 57.79
C LEU A 234 -13.69 39.94 56.34
N GLU A 235 -13.17 41.14 56.10
CA GLU A 235 -12.99 41.72 54.77
C GLU A 235 -12.04 40.85 53.92
N ASP A 236 -10.92 40.41 54.48
CA ASP A 236 -9.98 39.50 53.83
C ASP A 236 -10.62 38.15 53.45
N ILE A 237 -11.46 37.58 54.33
CA ILE A 237 -12.20 36.36 54.03
C ILE A 237 -13.18 36.59 52.88
N THR A 238 -13.90 37.71 52.86
CA THR A 238 -14.83 38.02 51.76
C THR A 238 -14.12 38.22 50.42
N ASN A 239 -12.96 38.91 50.42
CA ASN A 239 -12.13 39.09 49.22
C ASN A 239 -11.62 37.73 48.68
N LEU A 240 -11.22 36.81 49.56
CA LEU A 240 -10.81 35.45 49.17
C LEU A 240 -11.98 34.65 48.59
N GLU A 241 -13.19 34.76 49.15
CA GLU A 241 -14.38 34.10 48.61
C GLU A 241 -14.72 34.63 47.21
N GLU A 242 -14.66 35.94 46.99
CA GLU A 242 -14.87 36.54 45.67
C GLU A 242 -13.83 36.07 44.64
N GLN A 243 -12.56 36.00 45.02
CA GLN A 243 -11.50 35.46 44.15
C GLN A 243 -11.74 33.99 43.77
N ILE A 244 -12.17 33.16 44.72
CA ILE A 244 -12.49 31.74 44.46
C ILE A 244 -13.68 31.63 43.51
N VAL A 245 -14.72 32.45 43.69
CA VAL A 245 -15.87 32.48 42.78
C VAL A 245 -15.43 32.88 41.37
N MET A 246 -14.61 33.91 41.23
CA MET A 246 -14.07 34.35 39.94
C MET A 246 -13.18 33.29 39.28
N MET A 247 -12.34 32.58 40.03
CA MET A 247 -11.55 31.47 39.52
C MET A 247 -12.44 30.33 39.01
N LYS A 248 -13.45 29.92 39.79
CA LYS A 248 -14.41 28.88 39.37
C LYS A 248 -15.21 29.28 38.13
N LEU A 249 -15.55 30.57 38.00
CA LEU A 249 -16.23 31.08 36.82
C LEU A 249 -15.33 30.99 35.58
N ARG A 250 -14.04 31.38 35.70
CA ARG A 250 -13.05 31.24 34.62
C ARG A 250 -12.81 29.78 34.24
N GLU A 251 -12.72 28.87 35.21
CA GLU A 251 -12.60 27.43 34.95
C GLU A 251 -13.81 26.91 34.16
N MET A 252 -15.03 27.33 34.53
CA MET A 252 -16.25 26.94 33.83
C MET A 252 -16.29 27.46 32.38
N GLU A 253 -15.85 28.71 32.15
CA GLU A 253 -15.73 29.30 30.81
C GLU A 253 -14.66 28.60 29.95
N MET A 254 -13.54 28.21 30.57
CA MET A 254 -12.49 27.44 29.90
C MET A 254 -12.99 26.06 29.48
N VAL A 255 -13.65 25.32 30.39
CA VAL A 255 -14.26 24.01 30.09
C VAL A 255 -15.27 24.12 28.95
N LYS A 256 -16.13 25.16 28.97
CA LYS A 256 -17.11 25.42 27.91
C LYS A 256 -16.42 25.69 26.56
N THR A 257 -15.32 26.42 26.56
CA THR A 257 -14.53 26.73 25.36
C THR A 257 -13.84 25.49 24.80
N ILE A 258 -13.26 24.64 25.65
CA ILE A 258 -12.67 23.35 25.26
C ILE A 258 -13.74 22.44 24.66
N GLN A 259 -14.91 22.37 25.29
CA GLN A 259 -16.04 21.59 24.78
C GLN A 259 -16.50 22.08 23.39
N MET A 260 -16.63 23.40 23.19
CA MET A 260 -16.99 23.97 21.88
C MET A 260 -15.92 23.73 20.81
N LYS A 261 -14.62 23.85 21.16
CA LYS A 261 -13.51 23.54 20.24
C LYS A 261 -13.51 22.07 19.83
N THR A 262 -13.78 21.16 20.77
CA THR A 262 -13.88 19.72 20.52
C THR A 262 -15.03 19.41 19.57
N GLN A 263 -16.22 19.96 19.83
CA GLN A 263 -17.38 19.83 18.93
C GLN A 263 -17.10 20.37 17.52
N LEU A 264 -16.37 21.49 17.41
CA LEU A 264 -15.98 22.05 16.11
C LEU A 264 -14.98 21.15 15.37
N LYS A 265 -14.03 20.53 16.08
CA LYS A 265 -13.07 19.56 15.51
C LYS A 265 -13.83 18.34 14.95
N GLU A 266 -14.75 17.77 15.74
CA GLU A 266 -15.60 16.66 15.31
C GLU A 266 -16.49 17.02 14.10
N MET A 267 -17.04 18.23 14.05
CA MET A 267 -17.83 18.69 12.91
C MET A 267 -17.01 18.78 11.62
N LYS A 268 -15.80 19.35 11.70
CA LYS A 268 -14.89 19.46 10.55
C LYS A 268 -14.41 18.10 10.05
N GLU A 269 -14.09 17.18 10.97
CA GLU A 269 -13.71 15.81 10.62
C GLU A 269 -14.86 15.07 9.92
N ASN A 270 -16.10 15.21 10.43
CA ASN A 270 -17.28 14.65 9.79
C ASN A 270 -17.53 15.22 8.39
N GLU A 271 -17.27 16.50 8.17
CA GLU A 271 -17.38 17.14 6.85
C GLU A 271 -16.34 16.58 5.87
N ARG A 272 -15.07 16.46 6.30
CA ARG A 272 -14.00 15.82 5.53
C ARG A 272 -14.36 14.38 5.15
N LEU A 273 -14.87 13.59 6.09
CA LEU A 273 -15.33 12.22 5.84
C LEU A 273 -16.49 12.16 4.83
N ARG A 274 -17.41 13.14 4.84
CA ARG A 274 -18.49 13.21 3.84
C ARG A 274 -17.95 13.51 2.45
N GLU A 275 -16.99 14.41 2.31
CA GLU A 275 -16.35 14.71 1.03
C GLU A 275 -15.57 13.50 0.48
N GLU A 276 -14.83 12.80 1.35
CA GLU A 276 -14.11 11.59 0.98
C GLU A 276 -15.07 10.47 0.52
N ARG A 277 -16.21 10.29 1.20
CA ARG A 277 -17.26 9.36 0.76
C ARG A 277 -17.80 9.71 -0.63
N LYS A 278 -18.03 11.00 -0.92
CA LYS A 278 -18.44 11.46 -2.26
C LYS A 278 -17.37 11.14 -3.31
N ARG A 279 -16.09 11.37 -2.99
CA ARG A 279 -14.97 11.05 -3.88
C ARG A 279 -14.89 9.55 -4.17
N ILE A 280 -15.00 8.70 -3.15
CA ILE A 280 -15.03 7.23 -3.29
C ILE A 280 -16.21 6.80 -4.18
N GLN A 281 -17.39 7.42 -4.02
CA GLN A 281 -18.55 7.11 -4.84
C GLN A 281 -18.33 7.46 -6.32
N THR A 282 -17.73 8.63 -6.60
CA THR A 282 -17.36 9.02 -7.98
C THR A 282 -16.35 8.06 -8.59
N LEU A 283 -15.32 7.65 -7.83
CA LEU A 283 -14.32 6.68 -8.30
C LEU A 283 -14.93 5.30 -8.58
N ARG A 284 -15.87 4.83 -7.75
CA ARG A 284 -16.61 3.58 -8.01
C ARG A 284 -17.41 3.65 -9.30
N LYS A 285 -18.05 4.79 -9.58
CA LYS A 285 -18.77 5.01 -10.84
C LYS A 285 -17.83 4.95 -12.04
N GLN A 286 -16.72 5.69 -12.00
CA GLN A 286 -15.71 5.66 -13.07
C GLN A 286 -15.13 4.26 -13.30
N ARG A 287 -14.87 3.51 -12.23
CA ARG A 287 -14.43 2.11 -12.32
C ARG A 287 -15.45 1.24 -13.05
N SER A 288 -16.74 1.36 -12.71
CA SER A 288 -17.80 0.59 -13.38
C SER A 288 -17.93 0.94 -14.88
N GLU A 289 -17.72 2.20 -15.25
CA GLU A 289 -17.72 2.64 -16.66
C GLU A 289 -16.53 2.06 -17.43
N LEU A 290 -15.35 1.99 -16.80
CA LEU A 290 -14.16 1.36 -17.37
C LEU A 290 -14.30 -0.16 -17.50
N GLU A 291 -14.85 -0.83 -16.50
CA GLU A 291 -15.11 -2.28 -16.54
C GLU A 291 -16.09 -2.63 -17.66
N GLN A 292 -17.16 -1.84 -17.84
CA GLN A 292 -18.07 -2.00 -18.98
C GLN A 292 -17.36 -1.78 -20.32
N SER A 293 -16.53 -0.74 -20.43
CA SER A 293 -15.77 -0.49 -21.67
C SER A 293 -14.76 -1.60 -21.99
N LEU A 294 -14.14 -2.20 -20.98
CA LEU A 294 -13.26 -3.36 -21.17
C LEU A 294 -14.03 -4.58 -21.64
N PHE A 295 -15.19 -4.86 -21.03
CA PHE A 295 -16.07 -5.94 -21.45
C PHE A 295 -16.53 -5.80 -22.90
N ASP A 296 -16.91 -4.59 -23.32
CA ASP A 296 -17.30 -4.30 -24.70
C ASP A 296 -16.12 -4.54 -25.67
N LYS A 297 -14.89 -4.17 -25.28
CA LYS A 297 -13.68 -4.42 -26.08
C LYS A 297 -13.32 -5.90 -26.17
N GLU A 298 -13.41 -6.65 -25.07
CA GLU A 298 -13.19 -8.11 -25.06
C GLU A 298 -14.21 -8.82 -25.96
N THR A 299 -15.45 -8.34 -25.98
CA THR A 299 -16.49 -8.84 -26.89
C THR A 299 -16.12 -8.59 -28.35
N ILE A 300 -15.60 -7.40 -28.68
CA ILE A 300 -15.14 -7.07 -30.04
C ILE A 300 -13.94 -7.95 -30.45
N ILE A 301 -12.96 -8.14 -29.56
CA ILE A 301 -11.79 -9.00 -29.82
C ILE A 301 -12.24 -10.43 -30.11
N SER A 302 -13.14 -10.97 -29.28
CA SER A 302 -13.69 -12.31 -29.47
C SER A 302 -14.46 -12.46 -30.79
N GLN A 303 -15.13 -11.42 -31.25
CA GLN A 303 -15.77 -11.42 -32.57
C GLN A 303 -14.74 -11.43 -33.70
N PHE A 304 -13.65 -10.66 -33.57
CA PHE A 304 -12.59 -10.60 -34.58
C PHE A 304 -11.82 -11.91 -34.72
N ASP A 305 -11.49 -12.56 -33.60
CA ASP A 305 -10.81 -13.87 -33.60
C ASP A 305 -11.68 -14.95 -34.29
N ASN A 306 -12.99 -14.91 -34.07
CA ASN A 306 -13.93 -15.78 -34.76
C ASN A 306 -13.99 -15.50 -36.27
N GLU A 307 -13.95 -14.24 -36.70
CA GLU A 307 -13.91 -13.88 -38.13
C GLU A 307 -12.60 -14.31 -38.80
N GLU A 308 -11.46 -14.17 -38.13
CA GLU A 308 -10.17 -14.61 -38.66
C GLU A 308 -10.13 -16.14 -38.81
N ARG A 309 -10.61 -16.87 -37.80
CA ARG A 309 -10.74 -18.34 -37.87
C ARG A 309 -11.67 -18.78 -39.01
N LEU A 310 -12.81 -18.11 -39.19
CA LEU A 310 -13.72 -18.36 -40.33
C LEU A 310 -13.05 -18.05 -41.67
N ARG A 311 -12.19 -17.03 -41.74
CA ARG A 311 -11.46 -16.66 -42.96
C ARG A 311 -10.42 -17.73 -43.32
N GLU A 312 -9.71 -18.28 -42.34
CA GLU A 312 -8.77 -19.39 -42.55
C GLU A 312 -9.49 -20.67 -43.00
N GLU A 313 -10.64 -20.98 -42.40
CA GLU A 313 -11.43 -22.15 -42.76
C GLU A 313 -11.96 -22.05 -44.21
N ARG A 314 -12.40 -20.86 -44.64
CA ARG A 314 -12.76 -20.61 -46.05
C ARG A 314 -11.58 -20.83 -47.01
N LYS A 315 -10.37 -20.38 -46.66
CA LYS A 315 -9.15 -20.64 -47.49
C LYS A 315 -8.85 -22.14 -47.57
N ARG A 316 -9.02 -22.87 -46.46
CA ARG A 316 -8.83 -24.33 -46.42
C ARG A 316 -9.84 -25.04 -47.31
N ILE A 317 -11.12 -24.68 -47.20
CA ILE A 317 -12.19 -25.22 -48.06
C ILE A 317 -11.89 -24.94 -49.54
N GLN A 318 -11.47 -23.72 -49.89
CA GLN A 318 -11.12 -23.37 -51.27
C GLN A 318 -9.95 -24.20 -51.81
N THR A 319 -8.93 -24.46 -50.97
CA THR A 319 -7.79 -25.32 -51.32
C THR A 319 -8.23 -26.76 -51.56
N LEU A 320 -9.11 -27.30 -50.70
CA LEU A 320 -9.67 -28.64 -50.86
C LEU A 320 -10.55 -28.76 -52.11
N MET A 321 -11.34 -27.74 -52.44
CA MET A 321 -12.13 -27.72 -53.68
C MET A 321 -11.23 -27.76 -54.92
N LYS A 322 -10.10 -27.04 -54.90
CA LYS A 322 -9.11 -27.10 -56.00
C LYS A 322 -8.51 -28.49 -56.15
N GLN A 323 -8.04 -29.10 -55.05
CA GLN A 323 -7.50 -30.46 -55.06
C GLN A 323 -8.52 -31.49 -55.57
N ARG A 324 -9.78 -31.36 -55.16
CA ARG A 324 -10.86 -32.22 -55.67
C ARG A 324 -11.02 -32.09 -57.19
N SER A 325 -11.02 -30.87 -57.72
CA SER A 325 -11.14 -30.66 -59.17
C SER A 325 -9.95 -31.24 -59.96
N GLU A 326 -8.73 -31.17 -59.40
CA GLU A 326 -7.53 -31.76 -60.01
C GLU A 326 -7.62 -33.30 -60.02
N LEU A 327 -8.14 -33.91 -58.95
CA LEU A 327 -8.37 -35.35 -58.89
C LEU A 327 -9.47 -35.81 -59.84
N GLU A 328 -10.57 -35.06 -59.95
CA GLU A 328 -11.66 -35.34 -60.89
C GLU A 328 -11.16 -35.28 -62.34
N GLN A 329 -10.33 -34.27 -62.68
CA GLN A 329 -9.70 -34.18 -63.99
C GLN A 329 -8.76 -35.38 -64.25
N SER A 330 -7.92 -35.74 -63.27
CA SER A 330 -7.01 -36.89 -63.41
C SER A 330 -7.75 -38.21 -63.58
N LEU A 331 -8.88 -38.39 -62.88
CA LEU A 331 -9.75 -39.57 -63.04
C LEU A 331 -10.35 -39.60 -64.44
N PHE A 332 -10.86 -38.48 -64.93
CA PHE A 332 -11.41 -38.38 -66.28
C PHE A 332 -10.36 -38.71 -67.36
N ASP A 333 -9.14 -38.20 -67.22
CA ASP A 333 -8.05 -38.50 -68.13
C ASP A 333 -7.69 -40.00 -68.12
N LYS A 334 -7.68 -40.63 -66.94
CA LYS A 334 -7.43 -42.08 -66.80
C LYS A 334 -8.56 -42.93 -67.38
N GLU A 335 -9.81 -42.54 -67.16
CA GLU A 335 -10.98 -43.23 -67.73
C GLU A 335 -10.97 -43.15 -69.25
N THR A 336 -10.57 -42.00 -69.80
CA THR A 336 -10.33 -41.81 -71.24
C THR A 336 -9.26 -42.78 -71.76
N ILE A 337 -8.14 -42.92 -71.05
CA ILE A 337 -7.09 -43.89 -71.43
C ILE A 337 -7.62 -45.33 -71.39
N ILE A 338 -8.31 -45.74 -70.33
CA ILE A 338 -8.87 -47.11 -70.21
C ILE A 338 -9.82 -47.40 -71.37
N SER A 339 -10.70 -46.47 -71.72
CA SER A 339 -11.64 -46.65 -72.84
C SER A 339 -10.95 -46.82 -74.21
N GLN A 340 -9.72 -46.31 -74.38
CA GLN A 340 -8.92 -46.53 -75.58
C GLN A 340 -8.30 -47.94 -75.63
N PHE A 341 -8.05 -48.57 -74.47
CA PHE A 341 -7.45 -49.91 -74.37
C PHE A 341 -8.47 -51.05 -74.51
N ASP A 342 -9.74 -50.83 -74.20
CA ASP A 342 -10.79 -51.87 -74.30
C ASP A 342 -11.12 -52.32 -75.74
N ASN A 343 -10.53 -51.67 -76.77
CA ASN A 343 -10.67 -52.07 -78.17
C ASN A 343 -9.55 -53.00 -78.69
N GLN A 344 -8.63 -53.47 -77.84
CA GLN A 344 -7.63 -54.46 -78.26
C GLN A 344 -7.98 -55.90 -77.83
N PRO A 345 -7.96 -56.89 -78.75
CA PRO A 345 -8.24 -58.28 -78.42
C PRO A 345 -7.18 -58.81 -77.45
N THR A 346 -7.63 -59.20 -76.25
CA THR A 346 -6.80 -59.59 -75.12
C THR A 346 -6.04 -60.90 -75.39
N ARG A 347 -4.71 -60.80 -75.54
CA ARG A 347 -3.79 -61.94 -75.48
C ARG A 347 -3.45 -62.22 -74.02
N LYS A 348 -4.00 -63.30 -73.48
CA LYS A 348 -3.76 -63.81 -72.12
C LYS A 348 -2.27 -64.09 -71.91
N GLN A 349 -1.63 -63.35 -71.01
CA GLN A 349 -0.37 -63.76 -70.38
C GLN A 349 -0.44 -63.46 -68.88
N TYR A 350 -0.51 -64.53 -68.09
CA TYR A 350 -0.34 -64.51 -66.65
C TYR A 350 1.15 -64.32 -66.34
N HIS A 351 1.50 -63.29 -65.57
CA HIS A 351 2.76 -63.26 -64.85
C HIS A 351 2.52 -63.07 -63.35
N HIS A 352 3.06 -64.02 -62.59
CA HIS A 352 3.31 -63.95 -61.16
C HIS A 352 4.07 -62.67 -60.81
N VAL A 353 3.54 -61.88 -59.88
CA VAL A 353 4.31 -60.82 -59.22
C VAL A 353 4.28 -61.05 -57.72
N ASN A 354 5.50 -61.03 -57.18
CA ASN A 354 5.87 -61.31 -55.80
C ASN A 354 5.19 -60.35 -54.82
N LYS A 355 4.81 -60.94 -53.69
CA LYS A 355 4.09 -60.34 -52.59
C LYS A 355 5.02 -60.36 -51.38
N GLU A 356 5.95 -59.42 -51.31
CA GLU A 356 6.78 -59.22 -50.12
C GLU A 356 7.26 -57.77 -50.09
N GLU A 357 7.34 -57.20 -48.88
CA GLU A 357 7.91 -55.88 -48.53
C GLU A 357 6.99 -54.65 -48.65
N ALA A 358 6.00 -54.56 -47.77
CA ALA A 358 5.41 -53.29 -47.33
C ALA A 358 4.76 -53.42 -45.94
N LYS A 359 5.59 -53.73 -44.93
CA LYS A 359 5.25 -53.63 -43.50
C LYS A 359 6.55 -53.24 -42.81
N ASP A 360 6.63 -52.00 -42.34
CA ASP A 360 7.50 -51.52 -41.25
C ASP A 360 7.80 -50.02 -41.43
N SER A 361 6.84 -49.13 -41.15
CA SER A 361 7.20 -47.73 -40.86
C SER A 361 6.16 -46.87 -40.13
N VAL A 362 4.95 -47.35 -39.84
CA VAL A 362 3.85 -46.44 -39.42
C VAL A 362 3.54 -46.40 -37.90
N ASP A 363 4.00 -47.36 -37.08
CA ASP A 363 3.44 -47.52 -35.71
C ASP A 363 4.34 -47.11 -34.52
N ASN A 364 5.51 -46.50 -34.73
CA ASN A 364 6.39 -46.16 -33.60
C ASN A 364 5.94 -44.94 -32.77
N ASN A 365 5.04 -44.09 -33.29
CA ASN A 365 4.55 -42.93 -32.52
C ASN A 365 3.40 -43.27 -31.57
N HIS A 366 2.77 -44.45 -31.65
CA HIS A 366 1.69 -44.83 -30.74
C HIS A 366 2.16 -45.53 -29.46
N LYS A 367 3.40 -46.06 -29.43
CA LYS A 367 3.94 -46.70 -28.22
C LYS A 367 4.33 -45.72 -27.12
N THR A 368 4.68 -44.48 -27.45
CA THR A 368 5.08 -43.46 -26.46
C THR A 368 3.92 -43.02 -25.56
N PHE A 369 2.68 -43.12 -26.04
CA PHE A 369 1.48 -42.74 -25.27
C PHE A 369 1.12 -43.74 -24.14
N MET A 370 1.74 -44.91 -24.09
CA MET A 370 1.39 -45.96 -23.11
C MET A 370 2.40 -46.09 -21.96
N ILE A 371 3.47 -45.30 -21.94
CA ILE A 371 4.46 -45.34 -20.86
C ILE A 371 3.89 -44.60 -19.65
N LYS A 372 3.77 -45.31 -18.52
CA LYS A 372 3.33 -44.72 -17.26
C LYS A 372 4.39 -43.73 -16.75
N PRO A 373 4.04 -42.48 -16.42
CA PRO A 373 5.00 -41.54 -15.84
C PRO A 373 5.51 -42.07 -14.50
N ASN A 374 6.80 -41.89 -14.22
CA ASN A 374 7.38 -42.16 -12.92
C ASN A 374 7.08 -40.97 -12.00
N ILE A 375 6.19 -41.18 -11.02
CA ILE A 375 5.76 -40.16 -10.07
C ILE A 375 6.25 -40.58 -8.68
N PRO A 376 6.90 -39.69 -7.91
CA PRO A 376 7.33 -40.01 -6.55
C PRO A 376 6.14 -40.35 -5.67
N LYS A 377 6.36 -41.22 -4.69
CA LYS A 377 5.31 -41.60 -3.76
C LYS A 377 5.03 -40.47 -2.77
N PHE A 378 3.78 -40.04 -2.69
CA PHE A 378 3.31 -39.12 -1.66
C PHE A 378 2.77 -39.92 -0.48
N SER A 379 3.44 -39.84 0.66
CA SER A 379 3.09 -40.62 1.86
C SER A 379 2.98 -39.78 3.13
N ASP A 380 3.81 -38.73 3.24
CA ASP A 380 3.86 -37.80 4.36
C ASP A 380 3.24 -36.44 3.96
N PRO A 381 2.24 -35.92 4.70
CA PRO A 381 1.71 -34.56 4.53
C PRO A 381 2.77 -33.46 4.37
N ASN A 382 3.91 -33.55 5.07
CA ASN A 382 4.95 -32.52 5.03
C ASN A 382 5.65 -32.41 3.67
N GLN A 383 5.55 -33.44 2.82
CA GLN A 383 6.14 -33.49 1.49
C GLN A 383 5.21 -32.96 0.40
N PHE A 384 4.04 -32.43 0.77
CA PHE A 384 3.00 -32.10 -0.20
C PHE A 384 3.46 -31.05 -1.22
N ASN A 385 4.13 -29.98 -0.78
CA ASN A 385 4.54 -28.90 -1.67
C ASN A 385 5.59 -29.36 -2.69
N GLU A 386 6.62 -30.08 -2.25
CA GLU A 386 7.64 -30.66 -3.13
C GLU A 386 7.00 -31.61 -4.15
N TRP A 387 6.10 -32.47 -3.69
CA TRP A 387 5.40 -33.41 -4.56
C TRP A 387 4.46 -32.69 -5.55
N LYS A 388 3.74 -31.65 -5.12
CA LYS A 388 2.84 -30.86 -5.95
C LYS A 388 3.59 -30.23 -7.14
N VAL A 389 4.75 -29.60 -6.88
CA VAL A 389 5.58 -28.98 -7.92
C VAL A 389 6.00 -30.00 -8.98
N GLU A 390 6.37 -31.22 -8.57
CA GLU A 390 6.70 -32.29 -9.52
C GLU A 390 5.49 -32.71 -10.37
N ILE A 391 4.30 -32.82 -9.78
CA ILE A 391 3.09 -33.14 -10.55
C ILE A 391 2.73 -32.02 -11.52
N GLU A 392 2.82 -30.76 -11.09
CA GLU A 392 2.54 -29.59 -11.93
C GLU A 392 3.49 -29.54 -13.13
N SER A 393 4.79 -29.78 -12.92
CA SER A 393 5.76 -29.89 -14.01
C SER A 393 5.39 -31.00 -15.01
N ILE A 394 4.93 -32.16 -14.54
CA ILE A 394 4.48 -33.25 -15.43
C ILE A 394 3.20 -32.85 -16.19
N LEU A 395 2.25 -32.17 -15.54
CA LEU A 395 1.01 -31.69 -16.18
C LEU A 395 1.30 -30.66 -17.27
N GLU A 396 2.16 -29.69 -16.98
CA GLU A 396 2.57 -28.62 -17.92
C GLU A 396 3.28 -29.18 -19.15
N SER A 397 4.04 -30.26 -19.00
CA SER A 397 4.72 -30.90 -20.13
C SER A 397 3.76 -31.39 -21.22
N ASN A 398 2.50 -31.70 -20.85
CA ASN A 398 1.46 -32.24 -21.74
C ASN A 398 1.92 -33.46 -22.58
N ILE A 399 2.93 -34.20 -22.09
CA ILE A 399 3.51 -35.36 -22.78
C ILE A 399 2.60 -36.59 -22.65
N TYR A 400 1.90 -36.70 -21.51
CA TYR A 400 1.12 -37.89 -21.15
C TYR A 400 -0.39 -37.68 -21.37
N HIS A 401 -1.09 -38.74 -21.78
CA HIS A 401 -2.54 -38.71 -21.85
C HIS A 401 -3.17 -38.52 -20.46
N LYS A 402 -4.16 -37.62 -20.35
CA LYS A 402 -4.79 -37.20 -19.09
C LYS A 402 -5.22 -38.37 -18.19
N GLU A 403 -5.83 -39.40 -18.78
CA GLU A 403 -6.31 -40.57 -18.04
C GLU A 403 -5.18 -41.42 -17.42
N ILE A 404 -4.05 -41.57 -18.14
CA ILE A 404 -2.88 -42.32 -17.67
C ILE A 404 -2.20 -41.55 -16.53
N LEU A 405 -2.05 -40.24 -16.71
CA LEU A 405 -1.47 -39.36 -15.72
C LEU A 405 -2.32 -39.34 -14.44
N ARG A 406 -3.64 -39.19 -14.56
CA ARG A 406 -4.59 -39.27 -13.44
C ARG A 406 -4.45 -40.57 -12.65
N GLN A 407 -4.37 -41.70 -13.34
CA GLN A 407 -4.20 -43.00 -12.70
C GLN A 407 -2.81 -43.16 -12.06
N ALA A 408 -1.77 -42.59 -12.66
CA ALA A 408 -0.43 -42.57 -12.09
C ALA A 408 -0.37 -41.74 -10.81
N ILE A 409 -0.95 -40.53 -10.81
CA ILE A 409 -1.06 -39.64 -9.64
C ILE A 409 -1.75 -40.36 -8.49
N ARG A 410 -2.92 -40.96 -8.74
CA ARG A 410 -3.64 -41.72 -7.71
C ARG A 410 -2.82 -42.86 -7.13
N ASN A 411 -2.06 -43.57 -7.96
CA ASN A 411 -1.23 -44.68 -7.52
C ASN A 411 0.02 -44.24 -6.73
N ALA A 412 0.51 -43.02 -6.98
CA ALA A 412 1.62 -42.44 -6.24
C ALA A 412 1.23 -42.04 -4.82
N ILE A 413 -0.05 -41.74 -4.59
CA ILE A 413 -0.57 -41.31 -3.28
C ILE A 413 -0.82 -42.54 -2.40
N SER A 414 -0.27 -42.50 -1.18
CA SER A 414 -0.32 -43.57 -0.17
C SER A 414 -0.55 -42.99 1.24
N GLY A 415 -0.64 -43.84 2.27
CA GLY A 415 -0.70 -43.38 3.67
C GLY A 415 -1.95 -42.56 4.05
N LYS A 416 -1.74 -41.50 4.85
CA LYS A 416 -2.82 -40.59 5.27
C LYS A 416 -3.44 -39.83 4.08
N PRO A 417 -2.66 -39.28 3.13
CA PRO A 417 -3.21 -38.68 1.91
C PRO A 417 -4.18 -39.57 1.11
N ARG A 418 -3.91 -40.87 1.04
CA ARG A 418 -4.80 -41.83 0.36
C ARG A 418 -6.21 -41.85 0.95
N LYS A 419 -6.34 -41.67 2.27
CA LYS A 419 -7.65 -41.64 2.95
C LYS A 419 -8.47 -40.45 2.48
N VAL A 420 -7.83 -39.29 2.26
CA VAL A 420 -8.51 -38.09 1.74
C VAL A 420 -9.04 -38.35 0.33
N LEU A 421 -8.31 -39.05 -0.54
CA LEU A 421 -8.80 -39.38 -1.88
C LEU A 421 -10.05 -40.26 -1.89
N THR A 422 -10.36 -40.99 -0.81
CA THR A 422 -11.55 -41.84 -0.76
C THR A 422 -12.86 -41.04 -0.75
N THR A 423 -12.80 -39.74 -0.44
CA THR A 423 -13.95 -38.84 -0.52
C THR A 423 -14.24 -38.38 -1.95
N LEU A 424 -13.26 -38.51 -2.86
CA LEU A 424 -13.38 -38.14 -4.26
C LEU A 424 -14.04 -39.24 -5.08
N ARG A 425 -14.77 -38.83 -6.12
CA ARG A 425 -15.37 -39.77 -7.07
C ARG A 425 -14.27 -40.51 -7.86
N PRO A 426 -14.51 -41.76 -8.29
CA PRO A 426 -13.57 -42.49 -9.14
C PRO A 426 -13.26 -41.79 -10.47
N THR A 427 -14.08 -40.86 -10.92
CA THR A 427 -13.86 -40.09 -12.16
C THR A 427 -13.17 -38.75 -11.93
N ALA A 428 -12.80 -38.42 -10.69
CA ALA A 428 -12.23 -37.10 -10.36
C ALA A 428 -10.93 -36.81 -11.11
N THR A 429 -10.81 -35.63 -11.71
CA THR A 429 -9.68 -35.24 -12.58
C THR A 429 -8.38 -35.03 -11.79
N SER A 430 -7.24 -34.91 -12.48
CA SER A 430 -5.95 -34.65 -11.83
C SER A 430 -5.96 -33.35 -11.04
N GLU A 431 -6.64 -32.33 -11.58
CA GLU A 431 -6.79 -31.01 -10.97
C GLU A 431 -7.66 -31.08 -9.70
N GLU A 432 -8.79 -31.80 -9.73
CA GLU A 432 -9.64 -32.01 -8.55
C GLU A 432 -8.89 -32.76 -7.44
N ILE A 433 -8.04 -33.73 -7.81
CA ILE A 433 -7.18 -34.45 -6.87
C ILE A 433 -6.17 -33.51 -6.20
N LEU A 434 -5.47 -32.70 -7.00
CA LEU A 434 -4.48 -31.73 -6.48
C LEU A 434 -5.15 -30.70 -5.57
N GLN A 435 -6.26 -30.10 -6.00
CA GLN A 435 -7.00 -29.11 -5.23
C GLN A 435 -7.49 -29.69 -3.88
N THR A 436 -7.97 -30.93 -3.88
CA THR A 436 -8.42 -31.57 -2.64
C THR A 436 -7.27 -31.83 -1.69
N LEU A 437 -6.12 -32.28 -2.19
CA LEU A 437 -4.94 -32.47 -1.36
C LEU A 437 -4.38 -31.13 -0.87
N GLU A 438 -4.39 -30.10 -1.70
CA GLU A 438 -3.99 -28.74 -1.35
C GLU A 438 -4.85 -28.15 -0.24
N SER A 439 -6.18 -28.34 -0.31
CA SER A 439 -7.08 -27.92 0.77
C SER A 439 -6.83 -28.64 2.11
N ASN A 440 -6.21 -29.83 2.11
CA ASN A 440 -6.00 -30.64 3.31
C ASN A 440 -4.55 -30.60 3.83
N TYR A 441 -3.59 -30.44 2.93
CA TYR A 441 -2.15 -30.58 3.20
C TYR A 441 -1.32 -29.42 2.65
N GLY A 442 -1.92 -28.54 1.85
CA GLY A 442 -1.27 -27.29 1.45
C GLY A 442 -1.05 -26.39 2.65
N ASP A 443 -0.01 -25.55 2.57
CA ASP A 443 0.32 -24.58 3.61
C ASP A 443 -0.63 -23.36 3.55
N ILE A 444 -1.93 -23.61 3.53
CA ILE A 444 -2.97 -22.56 3.53
C ILE A 444 -3.10 -22.05 4.97
N LYS A 445 -2.17 -21.19 5.37
CA LYS A 445 -2.32 -20.40 6.59
C LYS A 445 -3.26 -19.24 6.28
N SER A 446 -4.20 -18.92 7.18
CA SER A 446 -5.00 -17.70 6.99
C SER A 446 -4.07 -16.49 6.93
N GLY A 447 -4.45 -15.46 6.17
CA GLY A 447 -3.66 -14.23 6.09
C GLY A 447 -3.37 -13.61 7.46
N GLU A 448 -4.27 -13.79 8.43
CA GLU A 448 -4.09 -13.39 9.83
C GLU A 448 -2.95 -14.19 10.50
N LYS A 449 -2.93 -15.51 10.33
CA LYS A 449 -1.91 -16.39 10.91
C LYS A 449 -0.53 -16.17 10.29
N LEU A 450 -0.47 -15.85 8.98
CA LEU A 450 0.79 -15.45 8.33
C LEU A 450 1.31 -14.11 8.86
N MET A 451 0.43 -13.13 9.08
CA MET A 451 0.82 -11.85 9.66
C MET A 451 1.30 -12.01 11.10
N GLU A 452 0.61 -12.85 11.89
CA GLU A 452 1.03 -13.20 13.24
C GLU A 452 2.41 -13.86 13.23
N GLU A 453 2.65 -14.85 12.36
CA GLU A 453 3.94 -15.50 12.20
C GLU A 453 5.04 -14.52 11.78
N TYR A 454 4.75 -13.60 10.86
CA TYR A 454 5.69 -12.58 10.42
C TYR A 454 6.08 -11.61 11.55
N TYR A 455 5.11 -11.10 12.32
CA TYR A 455 5.41 -10.18 13.42
C TYR A 455 6.06 -10.85 14.63
N ASN A 456 5.81 -12.15 14.83
CA ASN A 456 6.44 -12.93 15.88
C ASN A 456 7.81 -13.51 15.47
N ALA A 457 8.18 -13.43 14.19
CA ALA A 457 9.46 -13.92 13.71
C ALA A 457 10.61 -13.03 14.21
N GLN A 458 11.40 -13.57 15.15
CA GLN A 458 12.67 -12.99 15.58
C GLN A 458 13.84 -13.80 15.01
N GLN A 459 14.95 -13.13 14.74
CA GLN A 459 16.20 -13.80 14.35
C GLN A 459 16.66 -14.71 15.49
N GLU A 460 16.94 -15.98 15.20
CA GLU A 460 17.43 -16.90 16.22
C GLU A 460 18.90 -16.60 16.58
N LYS A 461 19.33 -17.00 17.78
CA LYS A 461 20.64 -16.65 18.32
C LYS A 461 21.82 -17.15 17.46
N ASP A 462 21.61 -18.24 16.73
CA ASP A 462 22.61 -18.89 15.86
C ASP A 462 22.24 -18.77 14.37
N GLU A 463 21.25 -17.94 14.02
CA GLU A 463 20.78 -17.74 12.66
C GLU A 463 21.51 -16.55 12.01
N ASP A 464 22.13 -16.77 10.85
CA ASP A 464 22.73 -15.69 10.06
C ASP A 464 21.66 -14.74 9.49
N ILE A 465 22.03 -13.47 9.28
CA ILE A 465 21.11 -12.46 8.75
C ILE A 465 20.52 -12.90 7.40
N SER A 466 21.30 -13.59 6.57
CA SER A 466 20.80 -14.07 5.27
C SER A 466 19.80 -15.21 5.44
N ALA A 467 20.04 -16.13 6.38
CA ALA A 467 19.10 -17.22 6.68
C ALA A 467 17.77 -16.67 7.24
N TRP A 468 17.85 -15.68 8.14
CA TRP A 468 16.68 -14.99 8.67
C TRP A 468 15.89 -14.26 7.57
N GLY A 469 16.60 -13.58 6.65
CA GLY A 469 16.00 -12.91 5.50
C GLY A 469 15.24 -13.88 4.58
N ILE A 470 15.82 -15.05 4.28
CA ILE A 470 15.17 -16.10 3.49
C ILE A 470 13.91 -16.61 4.20
N ARG A 471 13.97 -16.85 5.51
CA ARG A 471 12.80 -17.30 6.29
C ARG A 471 11.67 -16.27 6.30
N LEU A 472 11.98 -14.97 6.40
CA LEU A 472 10.99 -13.90 6.28
C LEU A 472 10.39 -13.84 4.87
N GLU A 473 11.23 -13.99 3.84
CA GLU A 473 10.77 -14.02 2.45
C GLU A 473 9.82 -15.20 2.19
N GLU A 474 10.12 -16.39 2.72
CA GLU A 474 9.25 -17.56 2.66
C GLU A 474 7.88 -17.29 3.29
N ILE A 475 7.81 -16.61 4.44
CA ILE A 475 6.54 -16.23 5.09
C ILE A 475 5.74 -15.26 4.20
N ILE A 476 6.41 -14.29 3.57
CA ILE A 476 5.76 -13.32 2.67
C ILE A 476 5.28 -13.98 1.37
N GLN A 477 6.07 -14.90 0.81
CA GLN A 477 5.77 -15.61 -0.43
C GLN A 477 4.46 -16.40 -0.30
N LYS A 478 4.26 -17.09 0.83
CA LYS A 478 3.03 -17.83 1.14
C LYS A 478 1.77 -16.96 1.01
N LYS A 479 1.84 -15.70 1.45
CA LYS A 479 0.73 -14.75 1.34
C LYS A 479 0.40 -14.36 -0.11
N ARG A 480 1.40 -14.33 -1.00
CA ARG A 480 1.19 -14.02 -2.43
C ARG A 480 0.46 -15.14 -3.13
N GLU A 481 0.81 -16.39 -2.80
CA GLU A 481 0.19 -17.59 -3.36
C GLU A 481 -1.28 -17.71 -2.92
N ASP A 482 -1.60 -17.46 -1.65
CA ASP A 482 -2.99 -17.38 -1.16
C ASP A 482 -3.85 -16.38 -1.94
N ARG A 483 -3.27 -15.21 -2.27
CA ARG A 483 -3.99 -14.16 -3.00
C ARG A 483 -4.32 -14.61 -4.43
N LEU A 484 -3.40 -15.32 -5.07
CA LEU A 484 -3.59 -15.87 -6.42
C LEU A 484 -4.65 -16.99 -6.41
N HIS A 485 -4.58 -17.89 -5.44
CA HIS A 485 -5.57 -18.97 -5.28
C HIS A 485 -6.98 -18.44 -4.95
N SER A 486 -7.10 -17.42 -4.10
CA SER A 486 -8.40 -16.79 -3.82
C SER A 486 -9.01 -16.16 -5.08
N THR A 487 -8.21 -15.48 -5.91
CA THR A 487 -8.71 -14.88 -7.15
C THR A 487 -9.13 -15.91 -8.21
N MET A 488 -8.52 -17.09 -8.23
CA MET A 488 -8.90 -18.19 -9.13
C MET A 488 -10.15 -18.96 -8.69
N LEU A 489 -10.39 -19.06 -7.38
CA LEU A 489 -11.61 -19.69 -6.85
C LEU A 489 -12.85 -18.80 -6.99
N ASP A 490 -12.69 -17.48 -7.01
CA ASP A 490 -13.81 -16.54 -7.21
C ASP A 490 -14.24 -16.46 -8.68
N SER A 491 -13.33 -16.67 -9.64
CA SER A 491 -13.67 -16.69 -11.08
C SER A 491 -14.44 -17.95 -11.51
N THR A 492 -14.30 -19.06 -10.78
CA THR A 492 -14.97 -20.34 -11.07
C THR A 492 -16.34 -20.49 -10.41
N LYS A 493 -16.70 -19.61 -9.46
CA LYS A 493 -17.99 -19.61 -8.75
C LYS A 493 -19.11 -18.85 -9.45
N ASN A 494 -18.92 -18.39 -10.69
CA ASN A 494 -20.01 -17.86 -11.50
C ASN A 494 -20.42 -18.89 -12.57
N PRO A 495 -21.16 -19.97 -12.21
CA PRO A 495 -21.72 -20.83 -13.22
C PRO A 495 -22.73 -20.00 -13.99
N HIS A 496 -22.40 -19.73 -15.25
CA HIS A 496 -23.27 -19.16 -16.24
C HIS A 496 -24.61 -19.91 -16.16
N ILE A 497 -25.62 -19.32 -15.51
CA ILE A 497 -26.98 -19.86 -15.51
C ILE A 497 -27.41 -19.80 -16.97
N PRO A 498 -27.64 -20.95 -17.64
CA PRO A 498 -28.11 -20.91 -19.00
C PRO A 498 -29.52 -20.32 -18.94
N TYR A 499 -29.69 -19.14 -19.54
CA TYR A 499 -31.03 -18.61 -19.83
C TYR A 499 -31.74 -19.62 -20.74
N THR A 500 -32.62 -20.43 -20.14
CA THR A 500 -33.61 -21.21 -20.88
C THR A 500 -34.63 -20.24 -21.47
N LYS A 501 -34.84 -20.33 -22.78
CA LYS A 501 -35.92 -19.67 -23.52
C LYS A 501 -37.28 -20.15 -23.08
#